data_AF-A0A525WAE0-F1
#
_entry.id   AF-A0A525WAE0-F1
#
_cell.length_a   1.000
_cell.length_b   1.000
_cell.length_c   1.000
_cell.angle_alpha   90.00
_cell.angle_beta   90.00
_cell.angle_gamma   90.00
#
_symmetry.space_group_name_H-M   'P 1'
#
loop_
_entity.id
_entity.type
_entity.pdbx_description
1 polymer ?
#
loop_
_entity_poly.entity_id
_entity_poly.type
_entity_poly.pdbx_seq_one_letter_code
_entity_poly.pdbx_strand_id
1 'polypeptide(L)'
;MGEFDAATLQKCLFVNRLLVQSSDIAMVYPDSNFIDEQGALLKVHNGKPMAVEDILCWSWHISQPIVFLRRELIDQVGMMKADLHYEWTYDLWIWVTTCYQIQYPPGVIANERHYPSSKTVIAPELGLKGRLQTLNSFSLAIILQRFMRSKRWR
;
A
#
# COMPACT_ATOMS: atom_id res chain seq x y z
N MET A 1 1.78 -14.96 -23.56
CA MET A 1 1.89 -13.55 -23.13
C MET A 1 0.48 -13.01 -23.17
N GLY A 2 -0.14 -12.74 -22.01
CA GLY A 2 -1.52 -12.23 -21.99
C GLY A 2 -1.57 -10.86 -22.64
N GLU A 3 -2.46 -10.67 -23.60
CA GLU A 3 -2.72 -9.35 -24.17
C GLU A 3 -3.16 -8.40 -23.06
N PHE A 4 -2.51 -7.24 -22.96
CA PHE A 4 -3.01 -6.15 -22.14
C PHE A 4 -4.30 -5.65 -22.80
N ASP A 5 -5.44 -6.03 -22.23
CA ASP A 5 -6.72 -5.56 -22.76
C ASP A 5 -6.87 -4.03 -22.57
N ALA A 6 -7.66 -3.42 -23.43
CA ALA A 6 -7.88 -1.97 -23.42
C ALA A 6 -8.42 -1.48 -22.06
N ALA A 7 -9.20 -2.31 -21.36
CA ALA A 7 -9.75 -1.95 -20.05
C ALA A 7 -8.68 -1.86 -18.97
N THR A 8 -7.69 -2.75 -18.98
CA THR A 8 -6.54 -2.76 -18.08
C THR A 8 -5.66 -1.54 -18.33
N LEU A 9 -5.41 -1.19 -19.59
CA LEU A 9 -4.70 0.03 -19.95
C LEU A 9 -5.44 1.28 -19.45
N GLN A 10 -6.76 1.35 -19.61
CA GLN A 10 -7.57 2.49 -19.11
C GLN A 10 -7.48 2.64 -17.59
N LYS A 11 -7.45 1.54 -16.84
CA LYS A 11 -7.27 1.53 -15.38
C LYS A 11 -5.89 2.08 -14.97
N CYS A 12 -4.82 1.66 -15.64
CA CYS A 12 -3.48 2.19 -15.39
C CYS A 12 -3.38 3.69 -15.75
N LEU A 13 -3.96 4.11 -16.88
CA LEU A 13 -4.01 5.52 -17.29
C LEU A 13 -4.81 6.39 -16.32
N PHE A 14 -5.90 5.84 -15.75
CA PHE A 14 -6.66 6.51 -14.70
C PHE A 14 -5.79 6.85 -13.48
N VAL A 15 -5.08 5.85 -12.94
CA VAL A 15 -4.18 6.07 -11.79
C VAL A 15 -3.02 7.00 -12.16
N ASN A 16 -2.42 6.82 -13.33
CA ASN A 16 -1.34 7.68 -13.79
C ASN A 16 -1.76 9.14 -13.88
N ARG A 17 -2.98 9.43 -14.36
CA ARG A 17 -3.50 10.81 -14.41
C ARG A 17 -3.58 11.44 -13.02
N LEU A 18 -4.05 10.70 -12.02
CA LEU A 18 -4.14 11.22 -10.64
C LEU A 18 -2.76 11.59 -10.09
N LEU A 19 -1.76 10.74 -10.31
CA LEU A 19 -0.39 11.03 -9.90
C LEU A 19 0.25 12.15 -10.74
N VAL A 20 0.00 12.25 -12.04
CA VAL A 20 0.60 13.31 -12.87
C VAL A 20 -0.02 14.69 -12.57
N GLN A 21 -1.32 14.74 -12.27
CA GLN A 21 -2.04 16.00 -12.07
C GLN A 21 -1.76 16.69 -10.73
N SER A 22 -1.29 15.95 -9.72
CA SER A 22 -0.95 16.53 -8.42
C SER A 22 0.36 15.98 -7.89
N SER A 23 1.38 16.83 -7.87
CA SER A 23 2.70 16.55 -7.28
C SER A 23 2.62 16.15 -5.81
N ASP A 24 1.57 16.58 -5.11
CA ASP A 24 1.46 16.45 -3.65
C ASP A 24 1.01 15.04 -3.23
N ILE A 25 0.35 14.31 -4.13
CA ILE A 25 -0.08 12.92 -3.91
C ILE A 25 1.12 12.01 -4.11
N ALA A 26 1.52 11.31 -3.05
CA ALA A 26 2.62 10.34 -3.11
C ALA A 26 2.16 8.90 -3.35
N MET A 27 0.89 8.60 -3.03
CA MET A 27 0.31 7.26 -3.15
C MET A 27 -1.13 7.31 -3.62
N VAL A 28 -1.49 6.42 -4.54
CA VAL A 28 -2.85 6.16 -4.96
C VAL A 28 -3.17 4.67 -4.76
N TYR A 29 -4.34 4.37 -4.20
CA TYR A 29 -4.78 3.01 -3.91
C TYR A 29 -6.29 2.88 -4.19
N PRO A 30 -6.70 2.39 -5.38
CA PRO A 30 -8.12 2.26 -5.75
C PRO A 30 -8.81 1.03 -5.13
N ASP A 31 -9.80 0.43 -5.80
CA ASP A 31 -10.43 -0.83 -5.34
C ASP A 31 -9.82 -2.07 -6.00
N SER A 32 -10.00 -3.22 -5.36
CA SER A 32 -9.67 -4.53 -5.93
C SER A 32 -10.82 -5.52 -5.79
N ASN A 33 -10.83 -6.54 -6.65
CA ASN A 33 -11.60 -7.75 -6.40
C ASN A 33 -10.74 -8.74 -5.63
N PHE A 34 -11.33 -9.43 -4.67
CA PHE A 34 -10.77 -10.66 -4.14
C PHE A 34 -11.37 -11.82 -4.92
N ILE A 35 -10.51 -12.64 -5.49
CA ILE A 35 -10.89 -13.82 -6.28
C ILE A 35 -10.29 -15.08 -5.67
N ASP A 36 -10.96 -16.22 -5.86
CA ASP A 36 -10.43 -17.53 -5.46
C ASP A 36 -9.37 -18.04 -6.44
N GLU A 37 -8.87 -19.25 -6.23
CA GLU A 37 -7.84 -19.87 -7.08
C GLU A 37 -8.31 -20.09 -8.52
N GLN A 38 -9.60 -20.31 -8.73
CA GLN A 38 -10.23 -20.54 -10.03
C GLN A 38 -10.61 -19.23 -10.74
N GLY A 39 -10.52 -18.10 -10.03
CA GLY A 39 -10.83 -16.77 -10.54
C GLY A 39 -12.28 -16.34 -10.33
N ALA A 40 -13.06 -17.09 -9.54
CA ALA A 40 -14.38 -16.66 -9.15
C ALA A 40 -14.28 -15.48 -8.16
N LEU A 41 -15.19 -14.52 -8.30
CA LEU A 41 -15.26 -13.36 -7.41
C LEU A 41 -15.72 -13.80 -6.02
N LEU A 42 -14.87 -13.57 -5.01
CA LEU A 42 -15.20 -13.77 -3.60
C LEU A 42 -15.87 -12.52 -3.03
N LYS A 43 -15.27 -11.35 -3.25
CA LYS A 43 -15.83 -10.05 -2.85
C LYS A 43 -15.15 -8.90 -3.59
N VAL A 44 -15.82 -7.75 -3.63
CA VAL A 44 -15.17 -6.48 -3.95
C VAL A 44 -14.57 -5.90 -2.67
N HIS A 45 -13.27 -5.61 -2.69
CA HIS A 45 -12.55 -4.97 -1.60
C HIS A 45 -12.46 -3.48 -1.88
N ASN A 46 -13.48 -2.76 -1.38
CA ASN A 46 -13.57 -1.31 -1.53
C ASN A 46 -12.68 -0.60 -0.53
N GLY A 47 -11.83 0.31 -0.97
CA GLY A 47 -11.04 1.15 -0.07
C GLY A 47 -11.87 2.24 0.61
N LYS A 48 -11.19 3.06 1.40
CA LYS A 48 -11.69 4.33 1.93
C LYS A 48 -10.55 5.34 1.99
N PRO A 49 -10.82 6.66 2.04
CA PRO A 49 -9.81 7.62 2.45
C PRO A 49 -9.29 7.24 3.83
N MET A 50 -7.97 7.25 4.00
CA MET A 50 -7.33 6.83 5.25
C MET A 50 -6.31 7.85 5.71
N ALA A 51 -6.17 7.94 7.03
CA ALA A 51 -5.09 8.66 7.69
C ALA A 51 -4.15 7.67 8.38
N VAL A 52 -3.06 8.19 8.98
CA VAL A 52 -2.09 7.34 9.68
C VAL A 52 -2.73 6.56 10.83
N GLU A 53 -3.74 7.12 11.49
CA GLU A 53 -4.48 6.50 12.58
C GLU A 53 -5.20 5.22 12.14
N ASP A 54 -5.75 5.19 10.92
CA ASP A 54 -6.39 3.98 10.37
C ASP A 54 -5.38 2.84 10.20
N ILE A 55 -4.16 3.17 9.79
CA ILE A 55 -3.05 2.21 9.65
C ILE A 55 -2.60 1.73 11.04
N LEU A 56 -2.40 2.66 11.99
CA LEU A 56 -1.95 2.33 13.35
C LEU A 56 -2.97 1.47 14.10
N CYS A 57 -4.26 1.76 13.97
CA CYS A 57 -5.34 1.01 14.60
C CYS A 57 -5.74 -0.26 13.83
N TRP A 58 -5.13 -0.51 12.66
CA TRP A 58 -5.50 -1.61 11.77
C TRP A 58 -7.01 -1.61 11.44
N SER A 59 -7.59 -0.42 11.28
CA SER A 59 -9.02 -0.29 10.99
C SER A 59 -9.34 -0.78 9.57
N TRP A 60 -8.33 -0.87 8.70
CA TRP A 60 -8.45 -1.25 7.30
C TRP A 60 -7.12 -1.71 6.68
N HIS A 61 -7.19 -2.59 5.68
CA HIS A 61 -6.02 -3.10 4.96
C HIS A 61 -5.97 -2.56 3.52
N ILE A 62 -4.79 -2.18 3.04
CA ILE A 62 -4.59 -1.80 1.63
C ILE A 62 -4.19 -3.05 0.85
N SER A 63 -5.02 -3.45 -0.11
CA SER A 63 -4.68 -4.51 -1.06
C SER A 63 -3.39 -4.12 -1.81
N GLN A 64 -2.36 -4.97 -1.78
CA GLN A 64 -1.05 -4.64 -2.36
C GLN A 64 -1.06 -4.43 -3.89
N PRO A 65 -1.79 -5.21 -4.73
CA PRO A 65 -1.70 -5.09 -6.18
C PRO A 65 -2.30 -3.80 -6.76
N ILE A 66 -2.97 -2.99 -5.93
CA ILE A 66 -3.60 -1.74 -6.34
C ILE A 66 -2.83 -0.50 -5.90
N VAL A 67 -1.67 -0.65 -5.26
CA VAL A 67 -0.92 0.49 -4.74
C VAL A 67 0.05 1.02 -5.78
N PHE A 68 -0.09 2.31 -6.09
CA PHE A 68 0.81 3.04 -6.96
C PHE A 68 1.50 4.11 -6.14
N LEU A 69 2.83 4.08 -6.15
CA LEU A 69 3.69 4.99 -5.43
C LEU A 69 4.56 5.77 -6.40
N ARG A 70 4.89 6.99 -6.01
CA ARG A 70 5.96 7.73 -6.66
C ARG A 70 7.30 7.04 -6.44
N ARG A 71 8.18 7.06 -7.43
CA ARG A 71 9.46 6.36 -7.35
C ARG A 71 10.37 6.97 -6.29
N GLU A 72 10.42 8.29 -6.23
CA GLU A 72 11.28 9.07 -5.34
C GLU A 72 10.95 8.80 -3.86
N LEU A 73 9.73 8.32 -3.61
CA LEU A 73 9.29 7.88 -2.30
C LEU A 73 10.14 6.71 -1.79
N ILE A 74 10.39 5.72 -2.65
CA ILE A 74 11.19 4.54 -2.30
C ILE A 74 12.63 4.95 -1.98
N ASP A 75 13.19 5.91 -2.73
CA ASP A 75 14.52 6.45 -2.48
C ASP A 75 14.61 7.14 -1.10
N GLN A 76 13.51 7.74 -0.63
CA GLN A 76 13.46 8.47 0.64
C GLN A 76 13.21 7.57 1.86
N VAL A 77 12.37 6.53 1.73
CA VAL A 77 12.18 5.50 2.78
C VAL A 77 13.48 4.77 3.04
N GLY A 78 14.29 4.59 1.99
CA GLY A 78 15.43 3.68 1.97
C GLY A 78 14.99 2.25 1.66
N MET A 79 15.94 1.41 1.24
CA MET A 79 15.66 0.00 0.98
C MET A 79 15.12 -0.68 2.23
N MET A 80 14.15 -1.57 2.00
CA MET A 80 13.38 -2.28 3.02
C MET A 80 14.30 -2.97 4.04
N LYS A 81 13.98 -2.86 5.34
CA LYS A 81 14.69 -3.62 6.38
C LYS A 81 14.46 -5.12 6.13
N ALA A 82 15.50 -5.83 5.70
CA ALA A 82 15.44 -7.25 5.40
C ALA A 82 14.89 -8.08 6.58
N ASP A 83 15.09 -7.61 7.80
CA ASP A 83 14.71 -8.31 9.04
C ASP A 83 13.19 -8.33 9.31
N LEU A 84 12.38 -7.54 8.59
CA LEU A 84 10.92 -7.48 8.78
C LEU A 84 10.18 -8.54 7.93
N HIS A 85 10.44 -9.83 8.13
CA HIS A 85 10.03 -10.92 7.23
C HIS A 85 8.52 -11.04 6.86
N TYR A 86 7.61 -10.30 7.50
CA TYR A 86 6.17 -10.47 7.33
C TYR A 86 5.36 -9.19 7.04
N GLU A 87 5.89 -7.98 7.28
CA GLU A 87 5.05 -6.76 7.34
C GLU A 87 5.73 -5.51 6.76
N TRP A 88 6.47 -5.66 5.66
CA TRP A 88 7.16 -4.54 4.98
C TRP A 88 6.21 -3.42 4.54
N THR A 89 5.03 -3.80 4.05
CA THR A 89 4.02 -2.86 3.62
C THR A 89 3.50 -2.03 4.79
N TYR A 90 3.52 -2.55 6.02
CA TYR A 90 3.06 -1.81 7.19
C TYR A 90 3.98 -0.65 7.59
N ASP A 91 5.31 -0.85 7.64
CA ASP A 91 6.29 0.25 7.85
C ASP A 91 6.14 1.31 6.75
N LEU A 92 5.97 0.86 5.51
CA LEU A 92 5.77 1.74 4.36
C LEU A 92 4.49 2.56 4.52
N TRP A 93 3.35 1.93 4.82
CA TRP A 93 2.07 2.65 4.99
C TRP A 93 2.16 3.69 6.09
N ILE A 94 2.65 3.32 7.28
CA ILE A 94 2.81 4.28 8.38
C ILE A 94 3.61 5.49 7.93
N TRP A 95 4.74 5.26 7.26
CA TRP A 95 5.61 6.36 6.85
C TRP A 95 4.98 7.22 5.74
N VAL A 96 4.39 6.60 4.71
CA VAL A 96 3.75 7.33 3.60
C VAL A 96 2.62 8.19 4.14
N THR A 97 1.74 7.62 4.97
CA THR A 97 0.59 8.35 5.53
C THR A 97 0.99 9.42 6.54
N THR A 98 2.17 9.30 7.18
CA THR A 98 2.69 10.31 8.12
C THR A 98 3.29 11.51 7.39
N CYS A 99 3.98 11.27 6.28
CA CYS A 99 4.82 12.27 5.63
C CYS A 99 4.24 12.84 4.33
N TYR A 100 3.27 12.19 3.71
CA TYR A 100 2.76 12.56 2.40
C TYR A 100 1.24 12.43 2.31
N GLN A 101 0.67 13.09 1.30
CA GLN A 101 -0.73 12.90 0.95
C GLN A 101 -0.91 11.60 0.17
N ILE A 102 -1.98 10.90 0.52
CA ILE A 102 -2.41 9.68 -0.16
C ILE A 102 -3.83 9.89 -0.67
N GLN A 103 -4.21 9.20 -1.74
CA GLN A 103 -5.55 9.30 -2.28
C GLN A 103 -6.18 7.94 -2.57
N TYR A 104 -7.42 7.82 -2.14
CA TYR A 104 -8.33 6.74 -2.49
C TYR A 104 -9.30 7.21 -3.59
N PRO A 105 -9.14 6.75 -4.84
CA PRO A 105 -10.16 6.89 -5.86
C PRO A 105 -11.01 5.61 -5.94
N PRO A 106 -12.35 5.69 -5.95
CA PRO A 106 -13.19 4.52 -6.18
C PRO A 106 -12.97 3.96 -7.60
N GLY A 107 -13.03 2.64 -7.74
CA GLY A 107 -12.93 1.93 -9.01
C GLY A 107 -12.02 0.71 -8.93
N VAL A 108 -12.55 -0.44 -9.34
CA VAL A 108 -11.81 -1.71 -9.34
C VAL A 108 -10.80 -1.74 -10.47
N ILE A 109 -9.52 -1.84 -10.13
CA ILE A 109 -8.44 -1.87 -11.12
C ILE A 109 -7.70 -3.21 -11.20
N ALA A 110 -7.77 -4.05 -10.16
CA ALA A 110 -7.03 -5.32 -10.11
C ALA A 110 -7.82 -6.43 -9.40
N ASN A 111 -7.38 -7.67 -9.61
CA ASN A 111 -7.83 -8.83 -8.87
C ASN A 111 -6.69 -9.32 -7.95
N GLU A 112 -6.96 -9.43 -6.66
CA GLU A 112 -6.11 -10.10 -5.69
C GLU A 112 -6.59 -11.55 -5.54
N ARG A 113 -5.70 -12.50 -5.81
CA ARG A 113 -6.02 -13.92 -5.73
C ARG A 113 -5.68 -14.46 -4.35
N HIS A 114 -6.70 -14.95 -3.65
CA HIS A 114 -6.55 -15.48 -2.30
C HIS A 114 -6.35 -16.99 -2.35
N TYR A 115 -5.21 -17.42 -1.82
CA TYR A 115 -4.91 -18.83 -1.60
C TYR A 115 -5.10 -19.15 -0.11
N PRO A 116 -5.80 -20.24 0.26
CA PRO A 116 -5.91 -20.67 1.65
C PRO A 116 -4.54 -20.95 2.30
N SER A 117 -3.54 -21.32 1.49
CA SER A 117 -2.15 -21.54 1.89
C SER A 117 -1.30 -20.27 1.96
N SER A 118 -1.86 -19.10 1.69
CA SER A 118 -1.12 -17.84 1.74
C SER A 118 -0.68 -17.52 3.17
N LYS A 119 0.51 -16.91 3.30
CA LYS A 119 1.10 -16.53 4.60
C LYS A 119 0.13 -15.72 5.47
N THR A 120 -0.65 -14.84 4.85
CA THR A 120 -1.65 -13.99 5.52
C THR A 120 -2.80 -14.80 6.13
N VAL A 121 -3.13 -15.96 5.56
CA VAL A 121 -4.21 -16.84 6.04
C VAL A 121 -3.68 -17.83 7.09
N ILE A 122 -2.52 -18.44 6.86
CA ILE A 122 -2.03 -19.54 7.70
C ILE A 122 -1.18 -19.10 8.90
N ALA A 123 -0.69 -17.86 8.93
CA ALA A 123 0.17 -17.35 10.00
C ALA A 123 -0.21 -15.93 10.47
N PRO A 124 -1.47 -15.70 10.88
CA PRO A 124 -1.94 -14.38 11.32
C PRO A 124 -1.17 -13.85 12.55
N GLU A 125 -0.71 -14.73 13.43
CA GLU A 125 0.10 -14.38 14.61
C GLU A 125 1.49 -13.86 14.26
N LEU A 126 2.10 -14.36 13.17
CA LEU A 126 3.39 -13.86 12.69
C LEU A 126 3.25 -12.46 12.11
N GLY A 127 2.16 -12.19 11.38
CA GLY A 127 1.82 -10.84 10.93
C GLY A 127 1.61 -9.88 12.10
N LEU A 128 0.86 -10.30 13.13
CA LEU A 128 0.69 -9.48 14.34
C LEU A 128 2.03 -9.16 15.03
N LYS A 129 2.90 -10.17 15.18
CA LYS A 129 4.23 -9.99 15.77
C LYS A 129 5.09 -9.02 14.95
N GLY A 130 5.10 -9.15 13.62
CA GLY A 130 5.82 -8.25 12.72
C GLY A 130 5.35 -6.79 12.85
N ARG A 131 4.04 -6.58 13.01
CA ARG A 131 3.46 -5.25 13.22
C ARG A 131 3.88 -4.63 14.55
N LEU A 132 3.80 -5.39 15.64
CA LEU A 132 4.25 -4.91 16.95
C LEU A 132 5.75 -4.57 16.96
N GLN A 133 6.58 -5.39 16.31
CA GLN A 133 8.00 -5.10 16.13
C GLN A 133 8.22 -3.81 15.33
N THR A 134 7.44 -3.60 14.27
CA THR A 134 7.47 -2.39 13.46
C THR A 134 7.15 -1.17 14.30
N LEU A 135 6.02 -1.17 15.03
CA LEU A 135 5.60 -0.08 15.91
C LEU A 135 6.65 0.24 16.98
N ASN A 136 7.21 -0.78 17.63
CA ASN A 136 8.26 -0.59 18.63
C ASN A 136 9.56 -0.02 18.05
N SER A 137 9.77 -0.15 16.74
CA SER A 137 10.93 0.42 16.05
C SER A 137 10.74 1.88 15.65
N PHE A 138 9.51 2.41 15.67
CA PHE A 138 9.25 3.82 15.42
C PHE A 138 9.63 4.65 16.64
N SER A 139 10.57 5.58 16.44
CA SER A 139 10.87 6.64 17.40
C SER A 139 10.67 8.00 16.75
N LEU A 140 10.40 9.03 17.55
CA LEU A 140 10.35 10.41 17.07
C LEU A 140 11.62 10.78 16.30
N ALA A 141 12.79 10.29 16.73
CA ALA A 141 14.04 10.52 16.02
C ALA A 141 14.05 9.93 14.60
N ILE A 142 13.53 8.71 14.41
CA ILE A 142 13.44 8.07 13.08
C ILE A 142 12.43 8.81 12.20
N ILE A 143 11.28 9.19 12.75
CA ILE A 143 10.26 9.96 12.02
C ILE A 143 10.85 11.30 11.58
N LEU A 144 11.52 12.03 12.47
CA LEU A 144 12.17 13.31 12.17
C LEU A 144 13.30 13.15 11.16
N GLN A 145 14.14 12.12 11.26
CA GLN A 145 15.18 11.84 10.26
C GLN A 145 14.60 11.61 8.87
N ARG A 146 13.54 10.79 8.76
CA ARG A 146 12.88 10.52 7.49
C ARG A 146 12.14 11.78 6.97
N PHE A 147 11.55 12.59 7.85
CA PHE A 147 10.92 13.87 7.49
C PHE A 147 11.94 14.93 7.01
N MET A 148 13.12 15.00 7.63
CA MET A 148 14.19 15.88 7.15
C MET A 148 14.67 15.49 5.75
N ARG A 149 14.61 14.19 5.40
CA ARG A 149 14.90 13.69 4.06
C ARG A 149 13.78 13.95 3.04
N SER A 150 12.52 14.08 3.49
CA SER A 150 11.36 14.30 2.62
C SER A 150 11.21 15.74 2.13
N LYS A 151 11.80 16.74 2.80
CA LYS A 151 11.75 18.18 2.43
C LYS A 151 12.37 18.53 1.07
N ARG A 152 12.83 17.55 0.29
CA ARG A 152 13.25 17.72 -1.11
C ARG A 152 12.08 17.79 -2.11
N TRP A 153 10.84 17.58 -1.68
CA TRP A 153 9.63 17.86 -2.48
C TRP A 153 9.30 19.35 -2.44
N ARG A 154 10.01 20.15 -3.25
CA ARG A 154 9.62 21.49 -3.72
C ARG A 154 10.18 21.72 -5.10
#